data_AF-A0A8C5Q082-F1
#
_entry.id   AF-A0A8C5Q082-F1
#
_cell.length_a   1.000
_cell.length_b   1.000
_cell.length_c   1.000
_cell.angle_alpha   90.00
_cell.angle_beta   90.00
_cell.angle_gamma   90.00
#
_symmetry.space_group_name_H-M   'P 1'
#
loop_
_entity.id
_entity.type
_entity.pdbx_description
1 polymer ?
#
loop_
_entity_poly.entity_id
_entity_poly.type
_entity_poly.pdbx_seq_one_letter_code
_entity_poly.pdbx_strand_id
1 'polypeptide(L)'
;MYVGVTWGTRAPAKSTSDRLSAGGNDRHTSAAMLSICARHTRGGIYLCNYLTTQRAGGPAPCHVSTSQPSLSKGHRDYSLPNASWSQNLQDLYNKYQELTKNGDWKRLPSYNTSVHHREGDPMDGERENRLFTRNLDKDGVGLEYCMFYNKAEKRMVCIFQPGPYLEGPPGFLHGGCTATMIDSTAGGGAVCTVGPVFTANLNIDYRNPILLGSTAIADSTVEKVDGRKVYTRCTVRGHDDKVVYAEATGAAMLRICARHTRGGIYLCNYLTAQRAGGPAPCHVSTSQPSLSKGHRDYSLPNASWSQNLQDLYNKYQELTKNGDWKRLPSYNTSVHHREGDPMEGVRENRLFTRNLDKDGVGLEYCTFYNKTEKRMVCIFQPGPYLEGQTGFLHGGCTATMIDSTAGGGAVCTVGPVFTANLNIDYRNPILLGSTAIADSTVEKVDGKKVYTRCTVRSHDDKVVYAEATGEAAAVGTLNSSPVGEFAWQTFMHMLYPNQSVSTL
;
A
#
# COMPACT_ATOMS: atom_id res chain seq x y z
N MET A 1 3.71 12.39 50.54
CA MET A 1 2.90 13.26 51.42
C MET A 1 2.20 14.28 50.54
N TYR A 2 0.85 14.30 50.62
CA TYR A 2 -0.09 15.38 50.24
C TYR A 2 -0.02 15.94 48.80
N VAL A 3 -1.09 16.10 48.02
CA VAL A 3 -2.54 16.21 48.26
C VAL A 3 -3.26 15.70 47.00
N GLY A 4 -4.36 14.94 47.15
CA GLY A 4 -5.27 14.64 46.04
C GLY A 4 -6.50 15.54 46.05
N VAL A 5 -7.16 15.74 44.90
CA VAL A 5 -8.59 16.08 44.84
C VAL A 5 -9.21 15.50 43.56
N THR A 6 -10.39 14.92 43.76
CA THR A 6 -11.31 14.23 42.85
C THR A 6 -12.05 15.16 41.88
N TRP A 7 -12.42 14.63 40.70
CA TRP A 7 -13.38 15.27 39.79
C TRP A 7 -14.71 14.50 39.79
N GLY A 8 -15.75 15.17 40.28
CA GLY A 8 -17.14 14.70 40.29
C GLY A 8 -17.85 14.94 38.97
N THR A 9 -18.71 13.99 38.61
CA THR A 9 -19.59 13.96 37.45
C THR A 9 -20.82 14.87 37.63
N ARG A 10 -21.22 15.59 36.57
CA ARG A 10 -22.52 16.28 36.49
C ARG A 10 -23.17 16.00 35.13
N ALA A 11 -24.36 15.39 35.18
CA ALA A 11 -25.28 15.22 34.06
C ALA A 11 -26.11 16.50 33.81
N PRO A 12 -26.62 16.75 32.60
CA PRO A 12 -27.62 17.79 32.38
C PRO A 12 -29.05 17.24 32.32
N ALA A 13 -29.97 18.07 32.84
CA ALA A 13 -31.39 17.83 32.98
C ALA A 13 -32.20 18.10 31.69
N LYS A 14 -33.36 17.45 31.60
CA LYS A 14 -34.42 17.68 30.60
C LYS A 14 -35.34 18.84 31.03
N SER A 15 -35.84 19.61 30.07
CA SER A 15 -37.16 20.27 30.18
C SER A 15 -37.80 20.41 28.80
N THR A 16 -39.13 20.44 28.78
CA THR A 16 -40.08 20.25 27.66
C THR A 16 -40.94 21.48 27.40
N SER A 17 -41.62 21.49 26.23
CA SER A 17 -42.77 22.34 25.76
C SER A 17 -42.42 23.72 25.19
N ASP A 18 -43.07 24.31 24.18
CA ASP A 18 -44.15 23.91 23.26
C ASP A 18 -44.21 24.90 22.05
N ARG A 19 -44.62 24.39 20.88
CA ARG A 19 -45.37 24.94 19.71
C ARG A 19 -45.28 26.38 19.12
N LEU A 20 -45.18 26.36 17.76
CA LEU A 20 -45.76 27.24 16.68
C LEU A 20 -45.11 28.64 16.47
N SER A 21 -44.84 29.17 15.26
CA SER A 21 -45.34 28.95 13.89
C SER A 21 -44.48 29.65 12.81
N ALA A 22 -44.46 29.07 11.60
CA ALA A 22 -44.54 29.70 10.26
C ALA A 22 -43.38 30.53 9.62
N GLY A 23 -43.12 30.15 8.35
CA GLY A 23 -42.49 30.93 7.26
C GLY A 23 -41.01 30.59 7.05
N GLY A 24 -40.49 30.20 5.89
CA GLY A 24 -40.95 30.13 4.50
C GLY A 24 -39.68 30.09 3.62
N ASN A 25 -39.74 29.44 2.45
CA ASN A 25 -38.73 29.39 1.36
C ASN A 25 -37.40 28.63 1.67
N ASP A 26 -36.79 27.84 0.79
CA ASP A 26 -37.07 27.43 -0.58
C ASP A 26 -36.05 26.34 -0.99
N ARG A 27 -36.36 25.60 -2.07
CA ARG A 27 -35.48 24.76 -2.93
C ARG A 27 -35.30 23.26 -2.61
N HIS A 28 -36.08 22.47 -3.37
CA HIS A 28 -35.67 21.36 -4.25
C HIS A 28 -34.27 20.76 -4.01
N THR A 29 -34.16 19.45 -3.79
CA THR A 29 -34.06 18.48 -4.90
C THR A 29 -34.62 17.10 -4.51
N SER A 30 -35.62 16.66 -5.27
CA SER A 30 -36.16 15.30 -5.21
C SER A 30 -35.22 14.31 -5.87
N ALA A 31 -35.13 13.14 -5.26
CA ALA A 31 -34.48 11.96 -5.79
C ALA A 31 -35.04 11.55 -7.16
N ALA A 32 -34.18 11.46 -8.17
CA ALA A 32 -34.48 10.79 -9.43
C ALA A 32 -33.78 9.42 -9.44
N MET A 33 -34.53 8.37 -9.11
CA MET A 33 -34.21 7.00 -9.51
C MET A 33 -34.50 6.86 -11.01
N LEU A 34 -33.47 6.69 -11.83
CA LEU A 34 -33.64 6.21 -13.20
C LEU A 34 -33.65 4.67 -13.21
N SER A 35 -34.85 4.09 -13.13
CA SER A 35 -35.11 2.72 -13.60
C SER A 35 -35.19 2.75 -15.12
N ILE A 36 -34.20 2.18 -15.82
CA ILE A 36 -34.32 1.88 -17.24
C ILE A 36 -34.78 0.43 -17.37
N CYS A 37 -36.05 0.26 -17.75
CA CYS A 37 -36.61 -0.99 -18.23
C CYS A 37 -35.95 -1.39 -19.56
N ALA A 38 -35.35 -2.58 -19.61
CA ALA A 38 -34.87 -3.19 -20.84
C ALA A 38 -36.05 -3.68 -21.70
N ARG A 39 -36.25 -3.10 -22.88
CA ARG A 39 -37.10 -3.68 -23.93
C ARG A 39 -36.32 -4.78 -24.65
N HIS A 40 -36.96 -5.92 -24.81
CA HIS A 40 -36.48 -7.07 -25.56
C HIS A 40 -36.45 -6.78 -27.07
N THR A 41 -35.33 -7.09 -27.72
CA THR A 41 -35.30 -7.42 -29.15
C THR A 41 -34.48 -8.70 -29.32
N ARG A 42 -35.16 -9.75 -29.81
CA ARG A 42 -34.59 -11.05 -30.19
C ARG A 42 -33.73 -10.89 -31.45
N GLY A 43 -32.55 -11.49 -31.47
CA GLY A 43 -31.69 -11.63 -32.64
C GLY A 43 -30.72 -12.79 -32.44
N GLY A 44 -30.65 -13.68 -33.43
CA GLY A 44 -30.17 -15.05 -33.31
C GLY A 44 -28.66 -15.26 -33.17
N ILE A 45 -28.33 -16.46 -32.72
CA ILE A 45 -27.00 -17.04 -32.59
C ILE A 45 -26.52 -17.54 -33.96
N TYR A 46 -25.27 -17.26 -34.32
CA TYR A 46 -24.51 -18.10 -35.24
C TYR A 46 -23.30 -18.67 -34.49
N LEU A 47 -23.31 -19.99 -34.32
CA LEU A 47 -22.19 -20.80 -33.82
C LEU A 47 -21.42 -21.32 -35.04
N CYS A 48 -20.09 -21.16 -35.08
CA CYS A 48 -19.25 -21.89 -36.02
C CYS A 48 -18.22 -22.70 -35.22
N ASN A 49 -18.44 -24.02 -35.20
CA ASN A 49 -17.49 -25.01 -34.71
C ASN A 49 -16.45 -25.27 -35.80
N TYR A 50 -15.17 -25.38 -35.43
CA TYR A 50 -14.21 -26.15 -36.21
C TYR A 50 -13.36 -27.02 -35.28
N LEU A 51 -13.52 -28.34 -35.45
CA LEU A 51 -12.60 -29.37 -35.00
C LEU A 51 -12.15 -30.19 -36.21
N THR A 52 -10.87 -30.60 -36.16
CA THR A 52 -10.17 -31.71 -36.83
C THR A 52 -9.86 -31.64 -38.33
N THR A 53 -8.58 -31.89 -38.71
CA THR A 53 -8.06 -33.22 -39.18
C THR A 53 -6.55 -33.24 -39.54
N GLN A 54 -5.82 -34.26 -39.00
CA GLN A 54 -4.84 -35.21 -39.60
C GLN A 54 -3.50 -34.70 -40.25
N ARG A 55 -2.34 -35.41 -40.32
CA ARG A 55 -1.95 -36.85 -40.21
C ARG A 55 -0.40 -37.04 -40.04
N ALA A 56 0.02 -38.30 -39.92
CA ALA A 56 1.28 -38.92 -39.44
C ALA A 56 2.53 -38.96 -40.36
N GLY A 57 3.69 -39.30 -39.75
CA GLY A 57 4.94 -39.81 -40.38
C GLY A 57 5.85 -40.51 -39.33
N GLY A 58 6.44 -41.67 -39.69
CA GLY A 58 7.06 -42.68 -38.79
C GLY A 58 8.52 -42.46 -38.30
N PRO A 59 9.16 -43.49 -37.67
CA PRO A 59 10.20 -43.29 -36.64
C PRO A 59 11.65 -43.64 -37.06
N ALA A 60 12.64 -42.96 -36.45
CA ALA A 60 14.05 -43.39 -36.31
C ALA A 60 14.79 -42.54 -35.24
N PRO A 61 16.00 -42.92 -34.78
CA PRO A 61 16.29 -43.65 -33.56
C PRO A 61 16.67 -42.77 -32.35
N CYS A 62 16.51 -43.38 -31.20
CA CYS A 62 16.80 -42.92 -29.84
C CYS A 62 18.26 -42.49 -29.62
N HIS A 63 18.46 -41.20 -29.32
CA HIS A 63 19.59 -40.74 -28.52
C HIS A 63 19.09 -40.49 -27.09
N VAL A 64 19.55 -41.32 -26.15
CA VAL A 64 19.39 -41.07 -24.72
C VAL A 64 20.32 -39.93 -24.36
N SER A 65 19.80 -38.71 -24.37
CA SER A 65 20.37 -37.62 -23.59
C SER A 65 19.66 -37.66 -22.24
N THR A 66 20.39 -38.05 -21.21
CA THR A 66 20.01 -37.86 -19.81
C THR A 66 19.98 -36.36 -19.53
N SER A 67 18.94 -35.70 -20.01
CA SER A 67 18.52 -34.42 -19.46
C SER A 67 18.06 -34.69 -18.03
N GLN A 68 18.75 -34.05 -17.09
CA GLN A 68 18.28 -33.98 -15.72
C GLN A 68 16.81 -33.55 -15.75
N PRO A 69 15.92 -34.18 -14.96
CA PRO A 69 14.56 -33.69 -14.87
C PRO A 69 14.63 -32.25 -14.39
N SER A 70 14.17 -31.32 -15.24
CA SER A 70 13.92 -29.97 -14.81
C SER A 70 13.00 -30.06 -13.60
N LEU A 71 13.49 -29.64 -12.43
CA LEU A 71 12.62 -29.46 -11.29
C LEU A 71 11.49 -28.54 -11.74
N SER A 72 10.27 -29.06 -11.81
CA SER A 72 9.08 -28.23 -11.89
C SER A 72 9.21 -27.18 -10.78
N LYS A 73 9.32 -25.89 -11.12
CA LYS A 73 9.39 -24.81 -10.15
C LYS A 73 8.10 -24.82 -9.32
N GLY A 74 8.11 -25.50 -8.18
CA GLY A 74 7.03 -25.43 -7.22
C GLY A 74 6.87 -23.99 -6.73
N HIS A 75 5.64 -23.54 -6.52
CA HIS A 75 5.38 -22.22 -5.94
C HIS A 75 5.97 -22.16 -4.53
N ARG A 76 6.87 -21.21 -4.28
CA ARG A 76 7.50 -21.00 -2.97
C ARG A 76 6.48 -20.38 -2.01
N ASP A 77 6.22 -21.04 -0.89
CA ASP A 77 5.47 -20.44 0.23
C ASP A 77 6.41 -19.53 1.05
N TYR A 78 6.24 -18.21 0.89
CA TYR A 78 7.02 -17.18 1.56
C TYR A 78 6.59 -16.95 3.02
N SER A 79 5.54 -17.65 3.49
CA SER A 79 5.10 -17.57 4.90
C SER A 79 5.78 -18.59 5.82
N LEU A 80 6.70 -19.39 5.29
CA LEU A 80 7.51 -20.33 6.06
C LEU A 80 8.79 -19.65 6.58
N PRO A 81 9.27 -20.04 7.79
CA PRO A 81 10.51 -19.52 8.34
C PRO A 81 11.70 -19.72 7.41
N ASN A 82 12.60 -18.74 7.40
CA ASN A 82 13.87 -18.81 6.68
C ASN A 82 15.00 -18.23 7.55
N ALA A 83 16.24 -18.31 7.06
CA ALA A 83 17.44 -17.92 7.82
C ALA A 83 17.49 -16.43 8.21
N SER A 84 16.68 -15.57 7.60
CA SER A 84 16.62 -14.13 7.93
C SER A 84 15.65 -13.78 9.07
N TRP A 85 14.79 -14.72 9.48
CA TRP A 85 13.82 -14.48 10.54
C TRP A 85 14.52 -14.35 11.88
N SER A 86 14.25 -13.27 12.61
CA SER A 86 14.73 -13.13 13.99
C SER A 86 14.13 -14.18 14.90
N GLN A 87 14.78 -14.41 16.04
CA GLN A 87 14.28 -15.34 17.05
C GLN A 87 12.86 -14.98 17.50
N ASN A 88 12.56 -13.70 17.71
CA ASN A 88 11.24 -13.23 18.10
C ASN A 88 10.15 -13.59 17.07
N LEU A 89 10.44 -13.45 15.77
CA LEU A 89 9.50 -13.83 14.71
C LEU A 89 9.31 -15.36 14.67
N GLN A 90 10.38 -16.14 14.83
CA GLN A 90 10.32 -17.60 14.91
C GLN A 90 9.52 -18.07 16.11
N ASP A 91 9.70 -17.46 17.28
CA ASP A 91 8.98 -17.79 18.51
C ASP A 91 7.48 -17.52 18.36
N LEU A 92 7.11 -16.39 17.78
CA LEU A 92 5.71 -16.08 17.46
C LEU A 92 5.13 -17.06 16.44
N TYR A 93 5.89 -17.42 15.41
CA TYR A 93 5.46 -18.41 14.43
C TYR A 93 5.18 -19.76 15.09
N ASN A 94 6.10 -20.24 15.94
CA ASN A 94 5.94 -21.49 16.68
C ASN A 94 4.74 -21.44 17.63
N LYS A 95 4.54 -20.32 18.32
CA LYS A 95 3.36 -20.08 19.18
C LYS A 95 2.06 -20.24 18.39
N TYR A 96 1.91 -19.54 17.27
CA TYR A 96 0.68 -19.62 16.47
C TYR A 96 0.53 -20.96 15.74
N GLN A 97 1.63 -21.59 15.35
CA GLN A 97 1.61 -22.96 14.82
C GLN A 97 1.08 -23.97 15.85
N GLU A 98 1.46 -23.85 17.12
CA GLU A 98 0.91 -24.70 18.18
C GLU A 98 -0.60 -24.51 18.29
N LEU A 99 -1.08 -23.26 18.22
CA LEU A 99 -2.50 -22.93 18.22
C LEU A 99 -3.25 -23.49 17.00
N THR A 100 -2.58 -23.86 15.90
CA THR A 100 -3.27 -24.52 14.77
C THR A 100 -3.62 -25.98 15.04
N LYS A 101 -2.96 -26.64 16.00
CA LYS A 101 -3.17 -28.07 16.29
C LYS A 101 -4.53 -28.37 16.89
N ASN A 102 -5.13 -27.40 17.59
CA ASN A 102 -6.47 -27.55 18.16
C ASN A 102 -7.60 -27.32 17.14
N GLY A 103 -7.28 -26.84 15.94
CA GLY A 103 -8.22 -26.59 14.84
C GLY A 103 -8.89 -25.21 14.83
N ASP A 104 -8.70 -24.37 15.85
CA ASP A 104 -9.31 -23.03 15.92
C ASP A 104 -8.59 -22.03 15.01
N TRP A 105 -7.27 -22.17 14.88
CA TRP A 105 -6.42 -21.35 14.06
C TRP A 105 -5.98 -22.08 12.79
N LYS A 106 -5.86 -21.33 11.71
CA LYS A 106 -5.33 -21.81 10.43
C LYS A 106 -4.23 -20.88 9.94
N ARG A 107 -3.03 -21.43 9.68
CA ARG A 107 -1.98 -20.72 8.94
C ARG A 107 -2.41 -20.53 7.49
N LEU A 108 -2.18 -19.33 6.96
CA LEU A 108 -2.39 -19.03 5.55
C LEU A 108 -1.04 -19.05 4.80
N PRO A 109 -0.89 -19.88 3.76
CA PRO A 109 0.28 -19.80 2.90
C PRO A 109 0.29 -18.48 2.12
N SER A 110 1.47 -18.02 1.74
CA SER A 110 1.66 -16.76 1.03
C SER A 110 2.58 -16.97 -0.16
N TYR A 111 2.09 -16.63 -1.35
CA TYR A 111 2.83 -16.75 -2.60
C TYR A 111 3.00 -15.37 -3.22
N ASN A 112 4.07 -15.18 -3.99
CA ASN A 112 4.26 -13.92 -4.70
C ASN A 112 3.25 -13.71 -5.84
N THR A 113 2.71 -14.77 -6.45
CA THR A 113 1.75 -14.68 -7.56
C THR A 113 0.28 -14.74 -7.15
N SER A 114 -0.02 -14.91 -5.85
CA SER A 114 -1.39 -15.04 -5.35
C SER A 114 -1.71 -13.97 -4.32
N VAL A 115 -2.87 -13.33 -4.50
CA VAL A 115 -3.34 -12.22 -3.67
C VAL A 115 -3.78 -12.69 -2.27
N HIS A 116 -4.58 -13.76 -2.19
CA HIS A 116 -5.02 -14.39 -0.94
C HIS A 116 -5.32 -15.87 -1.21
N HIS A 117 -4.33 -16.76 -1.04
CA HIS A 117 -4.56 -18.17 -1.31
C HIS A 117 -5.59 -18.76 -0.34
N ARG A 118 -6.70 -19.25 -0.87
CA ARG A 118 -7.65 -20.09 -0.11
C ARG A 118 -7.47 -21.53 -0.57
N GLU A 119 -7.66 -22.44 0.38
CA GLU A 119 -7.64 -23.87 0.07
C GLU A 119 -8.70 -24.21 -0.98
N GLY A 120 -8.27 -24.84 -2.08
CA GLY A 120 -9.12 -25.15 -3.23
C GLY A 120 -9.09 -24.10 -4.35
N ASP A 121 -8.47 -22.92 -4.13
CA ASP A 121 -8.23 -21.98 -5.23
C ASP A 121 -7.20 -22.60 -6.18
N PRO A 122 -7.42 -22.53 -7.51
CA PRO A 122 -6.43 -22.96 -8.47
C PRO A 122 -5.15 -22.15 -8.24
N MET A 123 -4.00 -22.84 -8.28
CA MET A 123 -2.73 -22.12 -8.35
C MET A 123 -2.76 -21.28 -9.62
N ASP A 124 -2.69 -19.96 -9.46
CA ASP A 124 -2.40 -19.06 -10.56
C ASP A 124 -1.13 -19.60 -11.24
N GLY A 125 -1.17 -19.82 -12.56
CA GLY A 125 -0.03 -20.32 -13.33
C GLY A 125 1.16 -19.35 -13.31
N GLU A 126 2.01 -19.38 -14.34
CA GLU A 126 3.06 -18.36 -14.47
C GLU A 126 2.44 -16.98 -14.72
N ARG A 127 2.14 -16.23 -13.66
CA ARG A 127 1.75 -14.82 -13.70
C ARG A 127 2.98 -13.95 -13.51
N GLU A 128 3.14 -12.97 -14.39
CA GLU A 128 4.18 -11.94 -14.24
C GLU A 128 3.89 -10.97 -13.09
N ASN A 129 2.60 -10.80 -12.74
CA ASN A 129 2.19 -9.95 -11.64
C ASN A 129 2.58 -10.55 -10.29
N ARG A 130 2.95 -9.67 -9.35
CA ARG A 130 3.28 -10.04 -7.98
C ARG A 130 2.48 -9.24 -6.97
N LEU A 131 2.12 -9.92 -5.89
CA LEU A 131 1.56 -9.33 -4.68
C LEU A 131 2.54 -8.27 -4.13
N PHE A 132 2.03 -7.07 -3.85
CA PHE A 132 2.85 -5.95 -3.38
C PHE A 132 3.70 -6.29 -2.14
N THR A 133 3.15 -7.05 -1.20
CA THR A 133 3.85 -7.46 0.03
C THR A 133 4.86 -8.60 -0.17
N ARG A 134 4.92 -9.17 -1.38
CA ARG A 134 5.85 -10.24 -1.79
C ARG A 134 6.53 -9.90 -3.12
N ASN A 135 6.83 -8.62 -3.31
CA ASN A 135 7.39 -8.09 -4.56
C ASN A 135 8.91 -8.35 -4.73
N LEU A 136 9.60 -8.71 -3.64
CA LEU A 136 11.04 -8.97 -3.59
C LEU A 136 11.36 -10.47 -3.53
N ASP A 137 12.38 -10.89 -4.28
CA ASP A 137 12.80 -12.30 -4.33
C ASP A 137 13.80 -12.70 -3.23
N LYS A 138 14.59 -11.73 -2.76
CA LYS A 138 15.64 -11.97 -1.75
C LYS A 138 15.02 -11.98 -0.34
N ASP A 139 15.37 -12.99 0.44
CA ASP A 139 14.95 -13.11 1.84
C ASP A 139 15.57 -12.00 2.69
N GLY A 140 14.84 -11.60 3.73
CA GLY A 140 15.28 -10.67 4.75
C GLY A 140 15.34 -9.20 4.32
N VAL A 141 15.27 -8.88 3.02
CA VAL A 141 15.32 -7.48 2.56
C VAL A 141 13.95 -6.81 2.53
N GLY A 142 12.88 -7.59 2.30
CA GLY A 142 11.50 -7.12 2.20
C GLY A 142 10.67 -7.40 3.45
N LEU A 143 9.38 -7.70 3.27
CA LEU A 143 8.48 -8.11 4.35
C LEU A 143 8.59 -9.62 4.59
N GLU A 144 9.14 -9.99 5.73
CA GLU A 144 9.02 -11.35 6.26
C GLU A 144 7.75 -11.42 7.11
N TYR A 145 6.78 -12.24 6.73
CA TYR A 145 5.53 -12.34 7.47
C TYR A 145 4.82 -13.69 7.34
N CYS A 146 3.95 -13.98 8.31
CA CYS A 146 3.01 -15.10 8.26
C CYS A 146 1.65 -14.65 8.80
N MET A 147 0.57 -15.21 8.24
CA MET A 147 -0.81 -14.90 8.66
C MET A 147 -1.50 -16.12 9.24
N PHE A 148 -2.23 -15.92 10.33
CA PHE A 148 -3.01 -16.94 11.03
C PHE A 148 -4.44 -16.45 11.20
N TYR A 149 -5.40 -17.26 10.79
CA TYR A 149 -6.81 -16.92 10.84
C TYR A 149 -7.56 -17.80 11.85
N ASN A 150 -8.29 -17.19 12.76
CA ASN A 150 -9.25 -17.84 13.62
C ASN A 150 -10.67 -17.60 13.07
N LYS A 151 -11.34 -18.68 12.66
CA LYS A 151 -12.66 -18.60 12.03
C LYS A 151 -13.78 -18.24 13.01
N ALA A 152 -13.71 -18.74 14.24
CA ALA A 152 -14.72 -18.50 15.27
C ALA A 152 -14.70 -17.03 15.71
N GLU A 153 -13.51 -16.46 15.89
CA GLU A 153 -13.29 -15.07 16.29
C GLU A 153 -13.36 -14.08 15.11
N LYS A 154 -13.35 -14.58 13.85
CA LYS A 154 -13.16 -13.78 12.63
C LYS A 154 -11.95 -12.85 12.75
N ARG A 155 -10.87 -13.42 13.27
CA ARG A 155 -9.66 -12.72 13.66
C ARG A 155 -8.48 -13.19 12.81
N MET A 156 -7.73 -12.23 12.29
CA MET A 156 -6.51 -12.43 11.54
C MET A 156 -5.34 -11.87 12.33
N VAL A 157 -4.34 -12.69 12.60
CA VAL A 157 -3.06 -12.23 13.14
C VAL A 157 -2.00 -12.36 12.05
N CYS A 158 -1.35 -11.25 11.72
CA CYS A 158 -0.13 -11.23 10.92
C CYS A 158 1.07 -10.94 11.81
N ILE A 159 2.02 -11.87 11.85
CA ILE A 159 3.33 -11.64 12.45
C ILE A 159 4.27 -11.17 11.34
N PHE A 160 5.06 -10.12 11.57
CA PHE A 160 5.95 -9.60 10.53
C PHE A 160 7.23 -8.99 11.08
N GLN A 161 8.25 -8.96 10.22
CA GLN A 161 9.54 -8.33 10.42
C GLN A 161 9.89 -7.53 9.15
N PRO A 162 10.03 -6.20 9.24
CA PRO A 162 10.38 -5.38 8.09
C PRO A 162 11.88 -5.39 7.83
N GLY A 163 12.29 -5.73 6.61
CA GLY A 163 13.67 -5.68 6.16
C GLY A 163 14.15 -4.28 5.75
N PRO A 164 15.45 -4.13 5.45
CA PRO A 164 16.09 -2.85 5.12
C PRO A 164 15.51 -2.14 3.90
N TYR A 165 14.77 -2.79 3.00
CA TYR A 165 14.23 -2.15 1.80
C TYR A 165 12.84 -1.52 2.01
N LEU A 166 12.43 -1.35 3.27
CA LEU A 166 11.13 -0.81 3.65
C LEU A 166 11.27 0.50 4.44
N GLU A 167 12.42 1.18 4.30
CA GLU A 167 12.74 2.38 5.06
C GLU A 167 11.81 3.55 4.66
N GLY A 168 11.31 4.26 5.68
CA GLY A 168 10.72 5.58 5.56
C GLY A 168 11.74 6.58 6.10
N PRO A 169 11.59 7.13 7.32
CA PRO A 169 12.68 7.81 7.99
C PRO A 169 13.86 6.86 8.26
N PRO A 170 15.11 7.38 8.33
CA PRO A 170 16.30 6.58 8.63
C PRO A 170 16.15 5.63 9.82
N GLY A 171 16.34 4.33 9.59
CA GLY A 171 16.25 3.27 10.60
C GLY A 171 14.83 2.82 10.95
N PHE A 172 13.80 3.48 10.41
CA PHE A 172 12.40 3.22 10.71
C PHE A 172 11.62 2.73 9.50
N LEU A 173 10.64 1.87 9.75
CA LEU A 173 9.68 1.41 8.77
C LEU A 173 8.87 2.60 8.23
N HIS A 174 8.66 2.61 6.91
CA HIS A 174 7.81 3.61 6.26
C HIS A 174 6.36 3.56 6.79
N GLY A 175 5.74 4.73 7.03
CA GLY A 175 4.34 4.84 7.48
C GLY A 175 3.38 4.09 6.55
N GLY A 176 3.49 4.34 5.24
CA GLY A 176 2.86 3.58 4.17
C GLY A 176 3.07 2.05 4.20
N CYS A 177 4.22 1.56 4.66
CA CYS A 177 4.44 0.11 4.84
C CYS A 177 3.63 -0.43 6.02
N THR A 178 3.55 0.31 7.12
CA THR A 178 2.65 -0.02 8.25
C THR A 178 1.19 -0.02 7.79
N ALA A 179 0.77 0.99 7.02
CA ALA A 179 -0.55 1.02 6.41
C ALA A 179 -0.81 -0.18 5.50
N THR A 180 0.21 -0.60 4.74
CA THR A 180 0.14 -1.80 3.89
C THR A 180 -0.07 -3.07 4.71
N MET A 181 0.64 -3.24 5.82
CA MET A 181 0.46 -4.42 6.68
C MET A 181 -0.91 -4.45 7.36
N ILE A 182 -1.43 -3.29 7.77
CA ILE A 182 -2.80 -3.17 8.29
C ILE A 182 -3.82 -3.54 7.20
N ASP A 183 -3.67 -2.98 6.00
CA ASP A 183 -4.53 -3.22 4.84
C ASP A 183 -4.56 -4.71 4.46
N SER A 184 -3.39 -5.34 4.33
CA SER A 184 -3.28 -6.76 3.99
C SER A 184 -3.85 -7.67 5.10
N THR A 185 -3.66 -7.33 6.37
CA THR A 185 -4.15 -8.14 7.51
C THR A 185 -5.67 -8.04 7.65
N ALA A 186 -6.21 -6.82 7.61
CA ALA A 186 -7.65 -6.59 7.66
C ALA A 186 -8.34 -7.13 6.40
N GLY A 187 -7.74 -6.93 5.23
CA GLY A 187 -8.21 -7.46 3.95
C GLY A 187 -8.23 -8.99 3.94
N GLY A 188 -7.14 -9.63 4.39
CA GLY A 188 -7.08 -11.09 4.55
C GLY A 188 -8.17 -11.63 5.48
N GLY A 189 -8.36 -11.01 6.65
CA GLY A 189 -9.45 -11.36 7.58
C GLY A 189 -10.84 -11.24 6.96
N ALA A 190 -11.09 -10.14 6.23
CA ALA A 190 -12.33 -9.94 5.50
C ALA A 190 -12.50 -10.98 4.37
N VAL A 191 -11.45 -11.32 3.62
CA VAL A 191 -11.49 -12.36 2.58
C VAL A 191 -11.84 -13.72 3.15
N CYS A 192 -11.20 -14.12 4.24
CA CYS A 192 -11.51 -15.36 4.93
C CYS A 192 -12.95 -15.39 5.48
N THR A 193 -13.53 -14.23 5.78
CA THR A 193 -14.89 -14.11 6.33
C THR A 193 -15.98 -14.07 5.24
N VAL A 194 -15.81 -13.27 4.18
CA VAL A 194 -16.89 -12.97 3.22
C VAL A 194 -16.53 -13.20 1.74
N GLY A 195 -15.30 -13.60 1.43
CA GLY A 195 -14.80 -13.67 0.06
C GLY A 195 -14.12 -12.38 -0.40
N PRO A 196 -13.77 -12.25 -1.69
CA PRO A 196 -12.95 -11.15 -2.20
C PRO A 196 -13.47 -9.75 -1.82
N VAL A 197 -12.56 -8.86 -1.44
CA VAL A 197 -12.87 -7.48 -1.02
C VAL A 197 -11.92 -6.46 -1.66
N PHE A 198 -12.34 -5.20 -1.70
CA PHE A 198 -11.48 -4.04 -1.84
C PHE A 198 -11.49 -3.21 -0.55
N THR A 199 -10.41 -2.50 -0.26
CA THR A 199 -10.40 -1.48 0.80
C THR A 199 -11.25 -0.30 0.38
N ALA A 200 -12.10 0.17 1.28
CA ALA A 200 -13.03 1.29 1.05
C ALA A 200 -12.70 2.48 1.95
N ASN A 201 -12.31 2.23 3.19
CA ASN A 201 -11.73 3.23 4.08
C ASN A 201 -10.60 2.61 4.90
N LEU A 202 -9.51 3.36 5.07
CA LEU A 202 -8.40 3.02 5.95
C LEU A 202 -8.04 4.24 6.79
N ASN A 203 -8.36 4.19 8.08
CA ASN A 203 -8.03 5.22 9.06
C ASN A 203 -7.05 4.66 10.10
N ILE A 204 -5.86 5.24 10.20
CA ILE A 204 -4.76 4.75 11.03
C ILE A 204 -4.25 5.88 11.91
N ASP A 205 -4.23 5.63 13.22
CA ASP A 205 -3.50 6.42 14.20
C ASP A 205 -2.14 5.77 14.48
N TYR A 206 -1.05 6.49 14.19
CA TYR A 206 0.32 6.06 14.48
C TYR A 206 0.68 6.50 15.89
N ARG A 207 1.07 5.54 16.73
CA ARG A 207 1.39 5.74 18.14
C ARG A 207 2.90 5.77 18.37
N ASN A 208 3.64 4.84 17.77
CA ASN A 208 5.09 4.71 17.91
C ASN A 208 5.70 4.22 16.58
N PRO A 209 6.93 4.66 16.24
CA PRO A 209 7.61 4.20 15.04
C PRO A 209 8.07 2.73 15.20
N ILE A 210 8.15 2.01 14.08
CA ILE A 210 8.63 0.62 14.03
C ILE A 210 10.07 0.64 13.52
N LEU A 211 10.99 0.00 14.25
CA LEU A 211 12.39 -0.15 13.81
C LEU A 211 12.50 -1.21 12.71
N LEU A 212 13.36 -0.96 11.72
CA LEU A 212 13.72 -1.99 10.74
C LEU A 212 14.38 -3.19 11.45
N GLY A 213 14.08 -4.40 10.99
CA GLY A 213 14.54 -5.66 11.59
C GLY A 213 13.82 -6.08 12.87
N SER A 214 12.97 -5.22 13.46
CA SER A 214 12.19 -5.58 14.66
C SER A 214 10.98 -6.46 14.33
N THR A 215 10.45 -7.18 15.32
CA THR A 215 9.26 -8.02 15.16
C THR A 215 8.01 -7.33 15.68
N ALA A 216 6.96 -7.33 14.86
CA ALA A 216 5.65 -6.78 15.17
C ALA A 216 4.51 -7.76 14.85
N ILE A 217 3.36 -7.50 15.44
CA ILE A 217 2.12 -8.26 15.29
C ILE A 217 1.04 -7.28 14.85
N ALA A 218 0.43 -7.49 13.68
CA ALA A 218 -0.81 -6.85 13.28
C ALA A 218 -1.98 -7.80 13.61
N ASP A 219 -2.88 -7.36 14.48
CA ASP A 219 -3.97 -8.15 15.02
C ASP A 219 -5.30 -7.52 14.61
N SER A 220 -5.99 -8.16 13.66
CA SER A 220 -7.22 -7.64 13.07
C SER A 220 -8.43 -8.52 13.36
N THR A 221 -9.57 -7.90 13.63
CA THR A 221 -10.85 -8.59 13.84
C THR A 221 -11.94 -7.98 12.97
N VAL A 222 -12.77 -8.81 12.34
CA VAL A 222 -13.99 -8.37 11.67
C VAL A 222 -15.08 -8.13 12.71
N GLU A 223 -15.39 -6.86 12.96
CA GLU A 223 -16.37 -6.45 13.97
C GLU A 223 -17.81 -6.58 13.47
N LYS A 224 -18.06 -6.20 12.21
CA LYS A 224 -19.41 -6.16 11.64
C LYS A 224 -19.39 -6.42 10.13
N VAL A 225 -20.36 -7.18 9.64
CA VAL A 225 -20.68 -7.29 8.20
C VAL A 225 -22.05 -6.67 7.98
N ASP A 226 -22.12 -5.65 7.12
CA ASP A 226 -23.32 -4.89 6.79
C ASP A 226 -23.52 -4.84 5.28
N GLY A 227 -24.29 -5.79 4.75
CA GLY A 227 -24.47 -5.98 3.31
C GLY A 227 -23.14 -6.25 2.60
N ARG A 228 -22.64 -5.25 1.86
CA ARG A 228 -21.34 -5.31 1.17
C ARG A 228 -20.18 -4.74 1.99
N LYS A 229 -20.45 -4.02 3.08
CA LYS A 229 -19.42 -3.40 3.92
C LYS A 229 -18.98 -4.38 5.00
N VAL A 230 -17.69 -4.49 5.21
CA VAL A 230 -17.08 -5.27 6.30
C VAL A 230 -16.25 -4.31 7.12
N TYR A 231 -16.62 -4.13 8.38
CA TYR A 231 -15.92 -3.27 9.32
C TYR A 231 -14.92 -4.09 10.10
N THR A 232 -13.71 -3.58 10.17
CA THR A 232 -12.56 -4.22 10.82
C THR A 232 -11.91 -3.26 11.80
N ARG A 233 -11.33 -3.85 12.84
CA ARG A 233 -10.35 -3.19 13.71
C ARG A 233 -9.01 -3.87 13.51
N CYS A 234 -7.92 -3.12 13.61
CA CYS A 234 -6.57 -3.67 13.61
C CYS A 234 -5.69 -2.92 14.60
N THR A 235 -4.85 -3.63 15.35
CA THR A 235 -3.81 -3.04 16.19
C THR A 235 -2.47 -3.64 15.80
N VAL A 236 -1.47 -2.78 15.59
CA VAL A 236 -0.08 -3.17 15.35
C VAL A 236 0.70 -2.96 16.63
N ARG A 237 1.33 -4.02 17.15
CA ARG A 237 2.02 -4.05 18.45
C ARG A 237 3.36 -4.76 18.37
N GLY A 238 4.23 -4.52 19.34
CA GLY A 238 5.48 -5.26 19.52
C GLY A 238 5.25 -6.75 19.76
N HIS A 239 6.26 -7.57 19.45
CA HIS A 239 6.24 -9.02 19.71
C HIS A 239 5.97 -9.39 21.18
N ASP A 240 6.27 -8.49 22.11
CA ASP A 240 6.11 -8.67 23.56
C ASP A 240 4.90 -7.94 24.14
N ASP A 241 4.01 -7.43 23.29
CA ASP A 241 2.78 -6.72 23.68
C ASP A 241 2.98 -5.38 24.42
N LYS A 242 4.21 -4.91 24.63
CA LYS A 242 4.46 -3.72 25.46
C LYS A 242 4.26 -2.39 24.74
N VAL A 243 4.43 -2.38 23.42
CA VAL A 243 4.36 -1.16 22.61
C VAL A 243 3.28 -1.32 21.55
N VAL A 244 2.37 -0.34 21.48
CA VAL A 244 1.44 -0.19 20.35
C VAL A 244 2.08 0.74 19.33
N TYR A 245 2.21 0.29 18.10
CA TYR A 245 2.79 1.07 17.00
C TYR A 245 1.72 1.84 16.23
N ALA A 246 0.60 1.19 15.92
CA ALA A 246 -0.48 1.81 15.17
C ALA A 246 -1.83 1.15 15.49
N GLU A 247 -2.90 1.89 15.29
CA GLU A 247 -4.27 1.42 15.46
C GLU A 247 -5.11 1.85 14.26
N ALA A 248 -5.88 0.93 13.69
CA ALA A 248 -6.87 1.22 12.68
C ALA A 248 -8.25 0.83 13.21
N THR A 249 -9.10 1.83 13.40
CA THR A 249 -10.47 1.63 13.89
C THR A 249 -11.47 1.98 12.80
N GLY A 250 -12.48 1.12 12.63
CA GLY A 250 -13.54 1.36 11.64
C GLY A 250 -13.08 1.23 10.18
N ALA A 251 -11.93 0.61 9.92
CA ALA A 251 -11.46 0.34 8.56
C ALA A 251 -12.52 -0.51 7.83
N ALA A 252 -12.93 -0.05 6.66
CA ALA A 252 -14.03 -0.63 5.92
C ALA A 252 -13.52 -1.31 4.64
N MET A 253 -13.93 -2.56 4.46
CA MET A 253 -13.72 -3.33 3.24
C MET A 253 -15.06 -3.45 2.49
N LEU A 254 -15.02 -3.48 1.16
CA LEU A 254 -16.17 -3.69 0.29
C LEU A 254 -16.07 -5.06 -0.38
N ARG A 255 -17.03 -5.93 -0.05
CA ARG A 255 -17.19 -7.24 -0.68
C ARG A 255 -17.47 -7.10 -2.17
N ILE A 256 -16.70 -7.83 -2.96
CA ILE A 256 -16.89 -7.97 -4.40
C ILE A 256 -17.98 -9.01 -4.62
N CYS A 257 -19.17 -8.56 -5.00
CA CYS A 257 -20.22 -9.48 -5.43
C CYS A 257 -19.93 -9.94 -6.86
N ALA A 258 -19.56 -11.22 -7.03
CA ALA A 258 -19.70 -11.90 -8.31
C ALA A 258 -21.20 -12.05 -8.61
N ARG A 259 -21.81 -11.05 -9.26
CA ARG A 259 -23.15 -11.28 -9.82
C ARG A 259 -23.00 -12.32 -10.93
N HIS A 260 -23.66 -13.47 -10.77
CA HIS A 260 -24.14 -14.30 -11.87
C HIS A 260 -25.17 -13.49 -12.66
N THR A 261 -24.73 -12.51 -13.44
CA THR A 261 -25.50 -12.03 -14.59
C THR A 261 -25.20 -12.98 -15.74
N ARG A 262 -26.21 -13.54 -16.38
CA ARG A 262 -26.06 -14.32 -17.63
C ARG A 262 -25.30 -13.43 -18.63
N GLY A 263 -24.02 -13.75 -18.83
CA GLY A 263 -23.01 -12.77 -19.26
C GLY A 263 -22.08 -12.46 -18.09
N GLY A 264 -21.38 -13.50 -17.59
CA GLY A 264 -20.17 -13.27 -16.79
C GLY A 264 -19.26 -12.35 -17.57
N ILE A 265 -18.42 -11.56 -16.88
CA ILE A 265 -17.58 -10.46 -17.42
C ILE A 265 -18.22 -9.08 -17.12
N TYR A 266 -18.18 -8.60 -15.87
CA TYR A 266 -18.06 -7.15 -15.60
C TYR A 266 -16.62 -6.81 -15.15
N LEU A 267 -16.00 -7.68 -14.35
CA LEU A 267 -14.56 -7.61 -14.04
C LEU A 267 -13.70 -7.81 -15.30
N CYS A 268 -14.06 -8.77 -16.15
CA CYS A 268 -13.38 -8.99 -17.41
C CYS A 268 -13.82 -7.97 -18.49
N ASN A 269 -14.96 -7.25 -18.37
CA ASN A 269 -15.38 -6.24 -19.35
C ASN A 269 -14.63 -4.93 -19.11
N TYR A 270 -14.28 -4.63 -17.85
CA TYR A 270 -13.33 -3.56 -17.55
C TYR A 270 -11.93 -3.87 -18.12
N LEU A 271 -11.50 -5.14 -18.03
CA LEU A 271 -10.23 -5.61 -18.59
C LEU A 271 -10.24 -5.76 -20.13
N THR A 272 -11.38 -6.07 -20.76
CA THR A 272 -11.49 -6.18 -22.24
C THR A 272 -11.79 -4.83 -22.90
N ALA A 273 -12.59 -3.96 -22.29
CA ALA A 273 -12.85 -2.62 -22.82
C ALA A 273 -11.59 -1.73 -22.83
N GLN A 274 -10.65 -1.92 -21.89
CA GLN A 274 -9.35 -1.24 -21.93
C GLN A 274 -8.27 -1.96 -22.75
N ARG A 275 -8.34 -3.29 -22.93
CA ARG A 275 -7.47 -3.98 -23.91
C ARG A 275 -7.72 -3.53 -25.36
N ALA A 276 -8.90 -2.97 -25.66
CA ALA A 276 -9.18 -2.38 -26.96
C ALA A 276 -8.55 -0.99 -27.19
N GLY A 277 -7.89 -0.39 -26.18
CA GLY A 277 -7.27 0.94 -26.29
C GLY A 277 -5.97 1.15 -25.50
N GLY A 278 -5.46 0.16 -24.79
CA GLY A 278 -4.17 0.21 -24.11
C GLY A 278 -3.02 -0.20 -25.05
N PRO A 279 -1.85 0.46 -25.00
CA PRO A 279 -0.69 0.00 -25.76
C PRO A 279 -0.35 -1.44 -25.36
N ALA A 280 0.07 -2.24 -26.34
CA ALA A 280 0.51 -3.61 -26.11
C ALA A 280 1.60 -3.65 -25.03
N PRO A 281 1.69 -4.74 -24.22
CA PRO A 281 2.82 -4.92 -23.32
C PRO A 281 4.10 -4.83 -24.13
N CYS A 282 4.93 -3.83 -23.82
CA CYS A 282 6.25 -3.72 -24.42
C CYS A 282 7.07 -4.92 -23.95
N HIS A 283 7.39 -5.83 -24.87
CA HIS A 283 8.42 -6.84 -24.67
C HIS A 283 9.72 -6.12 -24.32
N VAL A 284 10.12 -6.17 -23.05
CA VAL A 284 11.37 -5.59 -22.58
C VAL A 284 12.50 -6.49 -23.07
N SER A 285 13.24 -6.03 -24.07
CA SER A 285 14.51 -6.62 -24.47
C SER A 285 15.49 -6.56 -23.29
N THR A 286 15.88 -7.72 -22.78
CA THR A 286 16.86 -7.85 -21.71
C THR A 286 18.26 -7.70 -22.29
N SER A 287 18.78 -6.48 -22.29
CA SER A 287 20.22 -6.21 -22.15
C SER A 287 20.46 -4.71 -21.96
N GLN A 288 20.72 -4.30 -20.72
CA GLN A 288 21.54 -3.11 -20.47
C GLN A 288 22.73 -3.48 -19.59
N PRO A 289 23.92 -2.92 -19.86
CA PRO A 289 25.10 -3.17 -19.05
C PRO A 289 24.86 -2.63 -17.64
N SER A 290 25.42 -3.30 -16.63
CA SER A 290 25.46 -2.81 -15.26
C SER A 290 26.07 -1.40 -15.24
N LEU A 291 25.21 -0.37 -15.19
CA LEU A 291 25.63 1.00 -14.95
C LEU A 291 26.32 1.05 -13.59
N SER A 292 27.42 1.81 -13.55
CA SER A 292 28.31 1.97 -12.41
C SER A 292 27.55 2.26 -11.11
N LYS A 293 28.17 1.90 -9.97
CA LYS A 293 27.72 2.16 -8.59
C LYS A 293 27.62 3.67 -8.27
N GLY A 294 26.82 4.42 -9.02
CA GLY A 294 26.44 5.81 -8.77
C GLY A 294 24.95 5.89 -8.37
N HIS A 295 24.58 6.96 -7.68
CA HIS A 295 23.19 7.22 -7.29
C HIS A 295 22.35 7.55 -8.53
N ARG A 296 21.69 6.52 -9.10
CA ARG A 296 20.73 6.68 -10.19
C ARG A 296 19.50 7.45 -9.68
N ASP A 297 19.16 8.56 -10.34
CA ASP A 297 17.88 9.25 -10.12
C ASP A 297 16.77 8.49 -10.87
N TYR A 298 15.95 7.76 -10.11
CA TYR A 298 14.82 6.96 -10.62
C TYR A 298 13.58 7.81 -10.93
N SER A 299 13.63 9.12 -10.72
CA SER A 299 12.54 10.05 -11.08
C SER A 299 12.66 10.61 -12.49
N LEU A 300 13.68 10.20 -13.25
CA LEU A 300 13.84 10.56 -14.66
C LEU A 300 13.11 9.58 -15.58
N PRO A 301 12.54 10.06 -16.71
CA PRO A 301 11.89 9.20 -17.69
C PRO A 301 12.79 8.06 -18.17
N ASN A 302 12.20 6.88 -18.32
CA ASN A 302 12.84 5.70 -18.88
C ASN A 302 11.91 4.97 -19.86
N ALA A 303 12.42 3.93 -20.51
CA ALA A 303 11.69 3.21 -21.56
C ALA A 303 10.39 2.52 -21.09
N SER A 304 10.18 2.34 -19.79
CA SER A 304 8.96 1.73 -19.23
C SER A 304 7.83 2.72 -18.97
N TRP A 305 8.11 4.03 -19.04
CA TRP A 305 7.10 5.05 -18.76
C TRP A 305 6.08 5.12 -19.89
N SER A 306 4.80 5.06 -19.55
CA SER A 306 3.73 5.33 -20.52
C SER A 306 3.79 6.78 -21.01
N GLN A 307 3.19 7.01 -22.19
CA GLN A 307 3.07 8.36 -22.75
C GLN A 307 2.40 9.33 -21.76
N ASN A 308 1.33 8.90 -21.09
CA ASN A 308 0.64 9.72 -20.10
C ASN A 308 1.54 10.17 -18.94
N LEU A 309 2.41 9.29 -18.45
CA LEU A 309 3.37 9.64 -17.39
C LEU A 309 4.43 10.62 -17.91
N GLN A 310 4.93 10.40 -19.13
CA GLN A 310 5.88 11.32 -19.78
C GLN A 310 5.27 12.71 -20.03
N ASP A 311 4.02 12.77 -20.49
CA ASP A 311 3.30 14.03 -20.73
C ASP A 311 3.10 14.82 -19.44
N LEU A 312 2.71 14.14 -18.35
CA LEU A 312 2.62 14.77 -17.03
C LEU A 312 3.98 15.24 -16.52
N TYR A 313 5.04 14.45 -16.71
CA TYR A 313 6.39 14.85 -16.35
C TYR A 313 6.80 16.12 -17.08
N ASN A 314 6.61 16.17 -18.40
CA ASN A 314 6.92 17.35 -19.21
C ASN A 314 6.10 18.57 -18.77
N LYS A 315 4.80 18.38 -18.49
CA LYS A 315 3.92 19.42 -17.95
C LYS A 315 4.48 20.03 -16.66
N TYR A 316 4.82 19.20 -15.66
CA TYR A 316 5.32 19.71 -14.39
C TYR A 316 6.75 20.25 -14.50
N GLN A 317 7.59 19.70 -15.37
CA GLN A 317 8.91 20.24 -15.68
C GLN A 317 8.82 21.66 -16.24
N GLU A 318 7.84 21.95 -17.11
CA GLU A 318 7.62 23.31 -17.61
C GLU A 318 7.31 24.28 -16.47
N LEU A 319 6.50 23.86 -15.49
CA LEU A 319 6.16 24.67 -14.31
C LEU A 319 7.39 24.99 -13.44
N THR A 320 8.43 24.15 -13.46
CA THR A 320 9.66 24.42 -12.70
C THR A 320 10.46 25.60 -13.23
N LYS A 321 10.28 26.00 -14.49
CA LYS A 321 11.02 27.12 -15.10
C LYS A 321 10.71 28.46 -14.45
N ASN A 322 9.52 28.61 -13.87
CA ASN A 322 9.08 29.84 -13.21
C ASN A 322 9.59 29.95 -11.76
N GLY A 323 10.29 28.94 -11.23
CA GLY A 323 10.95 28.96 -9.92
C GLY A 323 10.10 28.57 -8.71
N ASP A 324 8.77 28.65 -8.80
CA ASP A 324 7.86 28.26 -7.70
C ASP A 324 7.79 26.74 -7.49
N TRP A 325 7.84 25.98 -8.60
CA TRP A 325 7.86 24.53 -8.59
C TRP A 325 9.29 24.00 -8.64
N LYS A 326 9.54 22.92 -7.89
CA LYS A 326 10.80 22.18 -7.90
C LYS A 326 10.55 20.70 -8.11
N ARG A 327 11.29 20.08 -9.02
CA ARG A 327 11.36 18.62 -9.12
C ARG A 327 12.22 18.08 -7.98
N LEU A 328 11.78 17.01 -7.36
CA LEU A 328 12.53 16.30 -6.32
C LEU A 328 13.11 15.01 -6.91
N PRO A 329 14.45 14.86 -6.97
CA PRO A 329 15.09 13.60 -7.33
C PRO A 329 14.67 12.45 -6.42
N SER A 330 14.77 11.22 -6.92
CA SER A 330 14.42 10.03 -6.14
C SER A 330 15.48 8.95 -6.31
N TYR A 331 16.10 8.56 -5.20
CA TYR A 331 17.13 7.54 -5.14
C TYR A 331 16.64 6.33 -4.35
N ASN A 332 17.22 5.17 -4.59
CA ASN A 332 16.86 3.96 -3.83
C ASN A 332 17.42 3.98 -2.41
N THR A 333 18.58 4.62 -2.16
CA THR A 333 19.27 4.63 -0.85
C THR A 333 19.03 5.88 -0.01
N SER A 334 18.26 6.86 -0.49
CA SER A 334 18.04 8.11 0.25
C SER A 334 16.57 8.43 0.42
N VAL A 335 16.24 8.94 1.59
CA VAL A 335 14.92 9.41 1.95
C VAL A 335 14.92 10.93 1.77
N HIS A 336 14.13 11.45 0.82
CA HIS A 336 13.91 12.89 0.63
C HIS A 336 15.18 13.75 0.48
N HIS A 337 16.17 13.31 -0.31
CA HIS A 337 17.42 14.06 -0.54
C HIS A 337 17.13 15.50 -0.96
N ARG A 338 17.65 16.46 -0.19
CA ARG A 338 17.61 17.89 -0.50
C ARG A 338 18.87 18.29 -1.23
N GLU A 339 18.74 19.28 -2.11
CA GLU A 339 19.88 19.91 -2.75
C GLU A 339 20.83 20.49 -1.68
N GLY A 340 22.06 19.95 -1.62
CA GLY A 340 23.06 20.31 -0.62
C GLY A 340 23.22 19.31 0.54
N ASP A 341 22.35 18.32 0.67
CA ASP A 341 22.58 17.22 1.62
C ASP A 341 23.83 16.43 1.17
N PRO A 342 24.72 16.04 2.09
CA PRO A 342 25.84 15.17 1.73
C PRO A 342 25.27 13.87 1.17
N MET A 343 25.83 13.40 0.06
CA MET A 343 25.57 12.04 -0.40
C MET A 343 26.11 11.09 0.67
N GLU A 344 25.20 10.51 1.44
CA GLU A 344 25.54 9.48 2.42
C GLU A 344 26.25 8.33 1.70
N GLY A 345 27.20 7.68 2.38
CA GLY A 345 27.87 6.48 1.85
C GLY A 345 26.85 5.39 1.49
N VAL A 346 27.30 4.33 0.81
CA VAL A 346 26.43 3.22 0.39
C VAL A 346 25.68 2.65 1.61
N ARG A 347 24.40 2.99 1.76
CA ARG A 347 23.49 2.40 2.74
C ARG A 347 22.91 1.10 2.18
N GLU A 348 22.84 0.08 3.02
CA GLU A 348 22.13 -1.17 2.69
C GLU A 348 20.61 -0.96 2.67
N ASN A 349 20.11 0.03 3.42
CA ASN A 349 18.70 0.37 3.47
C ASN A 349 18.22 1.01 2.18
N ARG A 350 16.95 0.78 1.86
CA ARG A 350 16.29 1.38 0.71
C ARG A 350 14.95 1.97 1.07
N LEU A 351 14.64 3.07 0.40
CA LEU A 351 13.33 3.71 0.45
C LEU A 351 12.27 2.72 -0.02
N PHE A 352 11.20 2.56 0.77
CA PHE A 352 10.14 1.60 0.46
C PHE A 352 9.52 1.77 -0.93
N THR A 353 9.31 3.01 -1.38
CA THR A 353 8.77 3.32 -2.72
C THR A 353 9.74 3.05 -3.87
N ARG A 354 11.03 2.77 -3.57
CA ARG A 354 12.10 2.43 -4.52
C ARG A 354 12.81 1.13 -4.13
N ASN A 355 12.04 0.16 -3.62
CA ASN A 355 12.58 -1.11 -3.15
C ASN A 355 13.00 -2.08 -4.29
N LEU A 356 12.59 -1.81 -5.53
CA LEU A 356 12.89 -2.59 -6.73
C LEU A 356 13.88 -1.84 -7.64
N ASP A 357 14.91 -2.54 -8.13
CA ASP A 357 15.93 -1.94 -9.03
C ASP A 357 15.53 -1.95 -10.51
N LYS A 358 14.63 -2.87 -10.90
CA LYS A 358 14.23 -3.04 -12.31
C LYS A 358 13.15 -2.02 -12.68
N ASP A 359 13.36 -1.34 -13.80
CA ASP A 359 12.38 -0.41 -14.36
C ASP A 359 11.10 -1.13 -14.76
N GLY A 360 9.98 -0.44 -14.63
CA GLY A 360 8.66 -0.84 -15.08
C GLY A 360 7.99 -1.93 -14.25
N VAL A 361 8.69 -2.58 -13.30
CA VAL A 361 8.08 -3.63 -12.45
C VAL A 361 7.53 -3.09 -11.14
N GLY A 362 8.17 -2.05 -10.58
CA GLY A 362 7.79 -1.38 -9.34
C GLY A 362 7.02 -0.07 -9.55
N LEU A 363 7.26 0.92 -8.70
CA LEU A 363 6.69 2.26 -8.84
C LEU A 363 7.59 3.11 -9.74
N GLU A 364 7.07 3.49 -10.91
CA GLU A 364 7.63 4.58 -11.70
C GLU A 364 6.97 5.88 -11.24
N TYR A 365 7.74 6.84 -10.72
CA TYR A 365 7.18 8.10 -10.26
C TYR A 365 8.16 9.27 -10.29
N CYS A 366 7.61 10.49 -10.26
CA CYS A 366 8.35 11.72 -10.05
C CYS A 366 7.54 12.66 -9.15
N THR A 367 8.23 13.40 -8.28
CA THR A 367 7.60 14.30 -7.32
C THR A 367 8.00 15.74 -7.59
N PHE A 368 7.03 16.64 -7.50
CA PHE A 368 7.19 18.07 -7.67
C PHE A 368 6.63 18.79 -6.46
N TYR A 369 7.31 19.84 -6.00
CA TYR A 369 6.92 20.63 -4.85
C TYR A 369 6.80 22.10 -5.22
N ASN A 370 5.68 22.71 -4.87
CA ASN A 370 5.48 24.15 -4.93
C ASN A 370 5.61 24.72 -3.51
N LYS A 371 6.63 25.56 -3.30
CA LYS A 371 6.92 26.14 -1.98
C LYS A 371 5.87 27.15 -1.53
N THR A 372 5.39 27.97 -2.45
CA THR A 372 4.42 29.04 -2.19
C THR A 372 3.05 28.47 -1.82
N GLU A 373 2.61 27.44 -2.56
CA GLU A 373 1.34 26.74 -2.33
C GLU A 373 1.42 25.69 -1.21
N LYS A 374 2.63 25.35 -0.72
CA LYS A 374 2.89 24.20 0.17
C LYS A 374 2.24 22.92 -0.35
N ARG A 375 2.39 22.72 -1.66
CA ARG A 375 1.71 21.68 -2.43
C ARG A 375 2.74 20.73 -3.02
N MET A 376 2.50 19.44 -2.86
CA MET A 376 3.33 18.38 -3.42
C MET A 376 2.50 17.53 -4.36
N VAL A 377 3.00 17.34 -5.58
CA VAL A 377 2.40 16.46 -6.58
C VAL A 377 3.36 15.32 -6.89
N CYS A 378 2.88 14.09 -6.74
CA CYS A 378 3.56 12.88 -7.19
C CYS A 378 2.80 12.28 -8.37
N ILE A 379 3.44 12.21 -9.53
CA ILE A 379 2.91 11.50 -10.70
C ILE A 379 3.48 10.07 -10.66
N PHE A 380 2.64 9.06 -10.85
CA PHE A 380 3.11 7.67 -10.74
C PHE A 380 2.38 6.71 -11.68
N GLN A 381 3.07 5.62 -11.99
CA GLN A 381 2.59 4.47 -12.75
C GLN A 381 2.99 3.19 -11.99
N PRO A 382 2.02 2.39 -11.51
CA PRO A 382 2.30 1.17 -10.78
C PRO A 382 2.58 0.00 -11.73
N GLY A 383 3.72 -0.65 -11.56
CA GLY A 383 4.09 -1.85 -12.31
C GLY A 383 3.43 -3.14 -11.80
N PRO A 384 3.65 -4.28 -12.51
CA PRO A 384 3.05 -5.57 -12.22
C PRO A 384 3.36 -6.14 -10.83
N TYR A 385 4.40 -5.67 -10.12
CA TYR A 385 4.78 -6.22 -8.82
C TYR A 385 4.08 -5.54 -7.63
N LEU A 386 3.05 -4.74 -7.90
CA LEU A 386 2.33 -3.94 -6.89
C LEU A 386 0.87 -4.38 -6.77
N GLU A 387 0.56 -5.61 -7.16
CA GLU A 387 -0.81 -6.12 -7.21
C GLU A 387 -1.39 -6.31 -5.80
N GLY A 388 -2.67 -6.00 -5.62
CA GLY A 388 -3.42 -6.38 -4.42
C GLY A 388 -4.74 -7.08 -4.69
N GLN A 389 -5.39 -6.80 -5.83
CA GLN A 389 -6.41 -7.69 -6.41
C GLN A 389 -6.02 -7.89 -7.88
N THR A 390 -6.41 -9.00 -8.51
CA THR A 390 -5.99 -9.32 -9.88
C THR A 390 -6.19 -8.13 -10.84
N GLY A 391 -5.08 -7.60 -11.36
CA GLY A 391 -5.03 -6.46 -12.30
C GLY A 391 -5.07 -5.06 -11.66
N PHE A 392 -5.19 -4.96 -10.33
CA PHE A 392 -5.34 -3.70 -9.60
C PHE A 392 -4.22 -3.48 -8.58
N LEU A 393 -3.84 -2.22 -8.44
CA LEU A 393 -2.89 -1.75 -7.43
C LEU A 393 -3.40 -2.08 -6.03
N HIS A 394 -2.50 -2.56 -5.17
CA HIS A 394 -2.80 -2.83 -3.77
C HIS A 394 -3.26 -1.58 -3.01
N GLY A 395 -4.30 -1.69 -2.18
CA GLY A 395 -4.83 -0.57 -1.38
C GLY A 395 -3.77 0.08 -0.49
N GLY A 396 -2.98 -0.75 0.20
CA GLY A 396 -1.75 -0.35 0.90
C GLY A 396 -0.68 0.34 0.04
N CYS A 397 -0.53 -0.01 -1.24
CA CYS A 397 0.39 0.70 -2.14
C CYS A 397 -0.13 2.11 -2.45
N THR A 398 -1.44 2.28 -2.68
CA THR A 398 -2.07 3.61 -2.76
C THR A 398 -1.88 4.41 -1.48
N ALA A 399 -2.07 3.78 -0.31
CA ALA A 399 -1.80 4.42 0.99
C ALA A 399 -0.33 4.85 1.12
N THR A 400 0.60 4.04 0.61
CA THR A 400 2.03 4.37 0.57
C THR A 400 2.29 5.60 -0.29
N MET A 401 1.72 5.68 -1.49
CA MET A 401 1.89 6.87 -2.35
C MET A 401 1.29 8.13 -1.72
N ILE A 402 0.15 8.02 -1.04
CA ILE A 402 -0.45 9.12 -0.29
C ILE A 402 0.47 9.55 0.86
N ASP A 403 0.94 8.60 1.67
CA ASP A 403 1.84 8.84 2.81
C ASP A 403 3.15 9.50 2.37
N SER A 404 3.80 8.99 1.31
CA SER A 404 5.04 9.60 0.79
C SER A 404 4.82 11.00 0.22
N THR A 405 3.68 11.25 -0.44
CA THR A 405 3.38 12.57 -1.05
C THR A 405 3.00 13.60 0.02
N ALA A 406 2.12 13.23 0.96
CA ALA A 406 1.73 14.11 2.06
C ALA A 406 2.87 14.33 3.06
N GLY A 407 3.58 13.26 3.43
CA GLY A 407 4.77 13.30 4.26
C GLY A 407 5.88 14.13 3.63
N GLY A 408 6.17 13.93 2.35
CA GLY A 408 7.14 14.75 1.60
C GLY A 408 6.76 16.24 1.60
N GLY A 409 5.48 16.57 1.39
CA GLY A 409 4.98 17.94 1.44
C GLY A 409 5.17 18.57 2.83
N ALA A 410 4.87 17.82 3.89
CA ALA A 410 5.13 18.24 5.26
C ALA A 410 6.63 18.44 5.51
N VAL A 411 7.48 17.51 5.06
CA VAL A 411 8.95 17.60 5.19
C VAL A 411 9.50 18.85 4.52
N CYS A 412 9.05 19.15 3.30
CA CYS A 412 9.45 20.35 2.58
C CYS A 412 8.92 21.65 3.20
N THR A 413 7.89 21.57 4.04
CA THR A 413 7.27 22.74 4.70
C THR A 413 7.88 23.04 6.06
N VAL A 414 8.10 22.02 6.91
CA VAL A 414 8.49 22.21 8.32
C VAL A 414 9.74 21.46 8.77
N GLY A 415 10.36 20.63 7.92
CA GLY A 415 11.48 19.77 8.34
C GLY A 415 11.03 18.35 8.69
N PRO A 416 11.87 17.54 9.35
CA PRO A 416 11.58 16.13 9.63
C PRO A 416 10.25 15.92 10.35
N VAL A 417 9.45 14.96 9.88
CA VAL A 417 8.16 14.60 10.45
C VAL A 417 7.98 13.08 10.53
N PHE A 418 7.09 12.62 11.39
CA PHE A 418 6.49 11.29 11.33
C PHE A 418 4.99 11.42 11.06
N THR A 419 4.41 10.50 10.29
CA THR A 419 2.96 10.39 10.14
C THR A 419 2.34 10.06 11.51
N ALA A 420 1.34 10.83 11.94
CA ALA A 420 0.62 10.67 13.20
C ALA A 420 -0.80 10.14 12.99
N ASN A 421 -1.48 10.58 11.92
CA ASN A 421 -2.73 10.00 11.45
C ASN A 421 -2.75 9.94 9.92
N LEU A 422 -3.35 8.89 9.36
CA LEU A 422 -3.62 8.76 7.94
C LEU A 422 -5.02 8.18 7.75
N ASN A 423 -5.95 8.98 7.21
CA ASN A 423 -7.30 8.57 6.87
C ASN A 423 -7.52 8.66 5.36
N ILE A 424 -7.88 7.54 4.74
CA ILE A 424 -8.04 7.39 3.29
C ILE A 424 -9.43 6.83 2.98
N ASP A 425 -10.17 7.53 2.14
CA ASP A 425 -11.36 7.02 1.47
C ASP A 425 -11.01 6.57 0.05
N TYR A 426 -11.16 5.28 -0.23
CA TYR A 426 -10.97 4.72 -1.56
C TYR A 426 -12.26 4.85 -2.36
N ARG A 427 -12.18 5.55 -3.50
CA ARG A 427 -13.32 5.83 -4.38
C ARG A 427 -13.38 4.88 -5.56
N ASN A 428 -12.23 4.62 -6.20
CA ASN A 428 -12.11 3.75 -7.38
C ASN A 428 -10.77 3.01 -7.37
N PRO A 429 -10.71 1.76 -7.90
CA PRO A 429 -9.46 1.01 -7.96
C PRO A 429 -8.54 1.57 -9.06
N ILE A 430 -7.22 1.49 -8.83
CA ILE A 430 -6.18 1.88 -9.80
C ILE A 430 -5.73 0.63 -10.55
N LEU A 431 -5.72 0.68 -11.88
CA LEU A 431 -5.22 -0.41 -12.71
C LEU A 431 -3.69 -0.41 -12.75
N LEU A 432 -3.09 -1.60 -12.72
CA LEU A 432 -1.65 -1.75 -12.97
C LEU A 432 -1.31 -1.24 -14.39
N GLY A 433 -0.20 -0.52 -14.51
CA GLY A 433 0.25 0.13 -15.74
C GLY A 433 -0.45 1.46 -16.07
N SER A 434 -1.52 1.83 -15.36
CA SER A 434 -2.19 3.13 -15.56
C SER A 434 -1.44 4.29 -14.90
N THR A 435 -1.68 5.52 -15.35
CA THR A 435 -1.06 6.71 -14.75
C THR A 435 -2.01 7.42 -13.80
N ALA A 436 -1.49 7.75 -12.62
CA ALA A 436 -2.20 8.48 -11.57
C ALA A 436 -1.37 9.66 -11.04
N ILE A 437 -2.07 10.60 -10.41
CA ILE A 437 -1.51 11.79 -9.79
C ILE A 437 -1.96 11.80 -8.34
N ALA A 438 -1.03 11.76 -7.39
CA ALA A 438 -1.27 12.10 -5.99
C ALA A 438 -0.96 13.59 -5.77
N ASP A 439 -1.96 14.36 -5.38
CA ASP A 439 -1.91 15.82 -5.26
C ASP A 439 -2.20 16.19 -3.81
N SER A 440 -1.17 16.62 -3.08
CA SER A 440 -1.22 16.88 -1.65
C SER A 440 -0.93 18.34 -1.33
N THR A 441 -1.63 18.90 -0.34
CA THR A 441 -1.41 20.27 0.17
C THR A 441 -1.31 20.24 1.69
N VAL A 442 -0.38 21.02 2.25
CA VAL A 442 -0.34 21.32 3.68
C VAL A 442 -1.37 22.42 3.99
N GLU A 443 -2.50 22.05 4.58
CA GLU A 443 -3.61 22.97 4.86
C GLU A 443 -3.32 23.86 6.07
N LYS A 444 -2.69 23.29 7.10
CA LYS A 444 -2.45 23.99 8.38
C LYS A 444 -1.20 23.45 9.06
N VAL A 445 -0.46 24.34 9.72
CA VAL A 445 0.58 24.00 10.68
C VAL A 445 0.18 24.59 12.03
N ASP A 446 0.14 23.77 13.08
CA ASP A 446 -0.28 24.14 14.43
C ASP A 446 0.71 23.57 15.45
N GLY A 447 1.68 24.39 15.85
CA GLY A 447 2.81 23.95 16.66
C GLY A 447 3.58 22.81 15.97
N LYS A 448 3.61 21.63 16.60
CA LYS A 448 4.24 20.41 16.04
C LYS A 448 3.33 19.63 15.08
N LYS A 449 2.07 20.01 14.89
CA LYS A 449 1.14 19.27 14.02
C LYS A 449 1.07 19.90 12.64
N VAL A 450 1.14 19.06 11.61
CA VAL A 450 0.99 19.44 10.20
C VAL A 450 -0.21 18.70 9.64
N TYR A 451 -1.19 19.44 9.15
CA TYR A 451 -2.41 18.88 8.56
C TYR A 451 -2.30 18.91 7.05
N THR A 452 -2.60 17.78 6.42
CA THR A 452 -2.47 17.58 4.98
C THR A 452 -3.76 17.04 4.40
N ARG A 453 -4.05 17.43 3.16
CA ARG A 453 -5.09 16.82 2.32
C ARG A 453 -4.44 16.31 1.04
N CYS A 454 -4.77 15.09 0.64
CA CYS A 454 -4.29 14.49 -0.60
C CYS A 454 -5.45 13.92 -1.42
N THR A 455 -5.41 14.12 -2.74
CA THR A 455 -6.32 13.47 -3.69
C THR A 455 -5.52 12.68 -4.70
N VAL A 456 -5.90 11.44 -4.94
CA VAL A 456 -5.33 10.59 -5.99
C VAL A 456 -6.31 10.52 -7.15
N ARG A 457 -5.88 10.93 -8.35
CA ARG A 457 -6.71 11.07 -9.55
C ARG A 457 -6.06 10.47 -10.79
N SER A 458 -6.86 10.19 -11.82
CA SER A 458 -6.36 9.79 -13.13
C SER A 458 -5.55 10.92 -13.78
N HIS A 459 -4.66 10.55 -14.71
CA HIS A 459 -3.84 11.51 -15.47
C HIS A 459 -4.64 12.62 -16.19
N ASP A 460 -5.91 12.35 -16.50
CA ASP A 460 -6.83 13.25 -17.20
C ASP A 460 -7.92 13.86 -16.29
N ASP A 461 -7.77 13.75 -14.96
CA ASP A 461 -8.68 14.32 -13.97
C ASP A 461 -10.12 13.78 -13.95
N LYS A 462 -10.44 12.77 -14.76
CA LYS A 462 -11.81 12.24 -14.85
C LYS A 462 -12.21 11.28 -13.74
N VAL A 463 -11.25 10.63 -13.09
CA VAL A 463 -11.50 9.63 -12.05
C VAL A 463 -10.75 10.00 -10.78
N VAL A 464 -11.47 10.11 -9.67
CA VAL A 464 -10.88 10.15 -8.33
C VAL A 464 -10.73 8.73 -7.84
N TYR A 465 -9.50 8.32 -7.52
CA TYR A 465 -9.18 7.01 -6.97
C TYR A 465 -9.26 6.98 -5.45
N ALA A 466 -8.73 8.01 -4.79
CA ALA A 466 -8.74 8.12 -3.34
C ALA A 466 -8.71 9.58 -2.88
N GLU A 467 -9.27 9.84 -1.71
CA GLU A 467 -9.17 11.10 -0.99
C GLU A 467 -8.64 10.82 0.40
N ALA A 468 -7.76 11.68 0.91
CA ALA A 468 -7.14 11.45 2.19
C ALA A 468 -6.92 12.75 2.98
N THR A 469 -7.02 12.62 4.29
CA THR A 469 -6.55 13.58 5.27
C THR A 469 -5.45 12.94 6.09
N GLY A 470 -4.38 13.68 6.37
CA GLY A 470 -3.27 13.20 7.18
C GLY A 470 -2.83 14.22 8.19
N GLU A 471 -2.38 13.75 9.34
CA GLU A 471 -1.66 14.54 10.33
C GLU A 471 -0.23 14.01 10.41
N ALA A 472 0.75 14.91 10.36
CA ALA A 472 2.14 14.59 10.65
C ALA A 472 2.60 15.36 11.90
N ALA A 473 3.43 14.71 12.71
CA ALA A 473 4.08 15.31 13.86
C ALA A 473 5.51 15.74 13.47
N ALA A 474 5.77 17.04 13.48
CA ALA A 474 7.10 17.59 13.33
C ALA A 474 7.98 17.16 14.50
N VAL A 475 9.16 16.66 14.16
CA VAL A 475 10.20 16.37 15.12
C VAL A 475 10.85 17.71 15.47
N GLY A 476 10.33 18.40 16.49
CA GLY A 476 11.09 19.45 17.14
C GLY A 476 12.40 18.86 17.68
N THR A 477 13.46 19.65 17.81
CA THR A 477 14.67 19.24 18.55
C THR A 477 14.24 18.57 19.86
N LEU A 478 14.44 17.25 19.95
CA LEU A 478 13.85 16.37 20.98
C LEU A 478 14.59 16.57 22.32
N ASN A 479 14.32 17.69 23.01
CA ASN A 479 14.96 18.03 24.29
C ASN A 479 14.04 17.89 25.52
N SER A 480 13.19 16.86 25.63
CA SER A 480 12.41 16.72 26.89
C SER A 480 11.84 15.34 27.28
N SER A 481 12.32 14.21 26.75
CA SER A 481 12.06 12.93 27.42
C SER A 481 13.26 11.99 27.32
N PRO A 482 13.58 11.18 28.35
CA PRO A 482 14.72 10.27 28.31
C PRO A 482 14.65 9.24 27.18
N VAL A 483 13.43 8.82 26.81
CA VAL A 483 13.17 7.89 25.69
C VAL A 483 13.30 8.61 24.34
N GLY A 484 12.85 9.88 24.27
CA GLY A 484 13.00 10.72 23.09
C GLY A 484 14.44 11.17 22.86
N GLU A 485 15.22 11.34 23.92
CA GLU A 485 16.64 11.70 23.88
C GLU A 485 17.49 10.51 23.42
N PHE A 486 17.18 9.29 23.85
CA PHE A 486 17.81 8.07 23.30
C PHE A 486 17.46 7.87 21.82
N ALA A 487 16.18 8.00 21.44
CA ALA A 487 15.77 7.88 20.04
C ALA A 487 16.34 9.02 19.17
N TRP A 488 16.47 10.23 19.70
CA TRP A 488 17.05 11.39 19.02
C TRP A 488 18.56 11.31 18.90
N GLN A 489 19.27 10.91 19.95
CA GLN A 489 20.69 10.66 19.90
C GLN A 489 20.97 9.52 18.93
N THR A 490 20.19 8.44 18.94
CA THR A 490 20.32 7.36 17.96
C THR A 490 20.01 7.87 16.53
N PHE A 491 18.96 8.68 16.36
CA PHE A 491 18.60 9.31 15.07
C PHE A 491 19.71 10.23 14.54
N MET A 492 20.29 11.08 15.38
CA MET A 492 21.39 11.99 15.04
C MET A 492 22.69 11.25 14.79
N HIS A 493 22.99 10.22 15.56
CA HIS A 493 24.19 9.39 15.39
C HIS A 493 24.09 8.46 14.17
N MET A 494 22.87 8.11 13.74
CA MET A 494 22.61 7.41 12.47
C MET A 494 22.71 8.34 11.26
N LEU A 495 22.26 9.59 11.36
CA LEU A 495 22.33 10.59 10.29
C LEU A 495 23.73 11.20 10.12
N TYR A 496 24.44 11.41 11.22
CA TYR A 496 25.73 12.10 11.24
C TYR A 496 26.75 11.35 12.13
N PRO A 497 27.22 10.16 11.71
CA PRO A 497 28.07 9.30 12.55
C PRO A 497 29.41 9.93 12.96
N ASN A 498 29.82 11.04 12.33
CA ASN A 498 31.09 11.73 12.57
C ASN A 498 30.94 13.15 13.15
N GLN A 499 29.75 13.57 13.61
CA GLN A 499 29.57 14.87 14.26
C GLN A 499 29.10 14.71 15.70
N SER A 500 29.70 15.47 16.62
CA SER A 500 29.26 15.49 18.01
C SER A 500 27.89 16.15 18.11
N VAL A 501 26.97 15.55 18.88
CA VAL A 501 25.61 16.08 19.11
C VAL A 501 25.64 17.49 19.73
N SER A 502 26.75 17.89 20.36
CA SER A 502 26.95 19.23 20.95
C SER A 502 27.24 20.36 19.96
N THR A 503 27.40 20.06 18.66
CA THR A 503 27.76 21.06 17.62
C THR A 503 26.63 21.37 16.63
N LEU A 504 25.43 20.81 16.82
CA LEU A 504 24.19 21.05 16.08
C LEU A 504 23.09 21.48 17.07
#